data_AF-A0A3M1PE57-F1
#
_entry.id   AF-A0A3M1PE57-F1
#
_cell.length_a   1.000
_cell.length_b   1.000
_cell.length_c   1.000
_cell.angle_alpha   90.00
_cell.angle_beta   90.00
_cell.angle_gamma   90.00
#
_symmetry.space_group_name_H-M   'P 1'
#
loop_
_entity.id
_entity.type
_entity.pdbx_description
1 polymer ?
#
loop_
_entity_poly.entity_id
_entity_poly.type
_entity_poly.pdbx_seq_one_letter_code
_entity_poly.pdbx_strand_id
1 'polypeptide(L)'
;MDTQTRNEVLLGAARRVAARRRDILDANRADVAACDPSDRALYDRLVLDDAKVDGMIGALEQVAALPDPVGVRRYRYERPDGLVVEDRT
;
A
#
# COMPACT_ATOMS: atom_id res chain seq x y z
N MET A 1 -4.30 4.64 16.21
CA MET A 1 -4.29 5.54 15.05
C MET A 1 -5.65 5.43 14.40
N ASP A 2 -6.38 6.53 14.28
CA ASP A 2 -7.69 6.53 13.62
C ASP A 2 -7.56 6.41 12.08
N THR A 3 -8.70 6.19 11.42
CA THR A 3 -8.81 6.06 9.97
C THR A 3 -8.21 7.25 9.22
N GLN A 4 -8.51 8.47 9.67
CA GLN A 4 -8.07 9.69 9.00
C GLN A 4 -6.54 9.78 9.03
N THR A 5 -5.94 9.59 10.20
CA THR A 5 -4.48 9.61 10.35
C THR A 5 -3.82 8.55 9.45
N ARG A 6 -4.37 7.34 9.34
CA ARG A 6 -3.81 6.32 8.45
C ARG A 6 -3.91 6.70 6.98
N ASN A 7 -5.04 7.26 6.57
CA ASN A 7 -5.24 7.71 5.19
C ASN A 7 -4.31 8.88 4.85
N GLU A 8 -4.09 9.81 5.78
CA GLU A 8 -3.14 10.91 5.61
C GLU A 8 -1.70 10.40 5.43
N VAL A 9 -1.31 9.31 6.11
CA VAL A 9 -0.01 8.66 5.92
C VAL A 9 0.10 8.09 4.50
N LEU A 10 -0.92 7.39 4.00
CA LEU A 10 -0.93 6.83 2.65
C LEU A 10 -0.85 7.93 1.57
N LEU A 11 -1.65 8.98 1.71
CA LEU A 11 -1.62 10.14 0.79
C LEU A 11 -0.32 10.95 0.91
N GLY A 12 0.28 11.01 2.11
CA GLY A 12 1.60 11.56 2.32
C GLY A 12 2.69 10.76 1.62
N ALA A 13 2.62 9.43 1.68
CA ALA A 13 3.52 8.54 0.97
C ALA A 13 3.40 8.70 -0.56
N ALA A 14 2.16 8.75 -1.09
CA ALA A 14 1.90 8.97 -2.51
C ALA A 14 2.55 10.28 -3.02
N ARG A 15 2.36 11.38 -2.28
CA ARG A 15 3.00 12.67 -2.60
C ARG A 15 4.52 12.61 -2.57
N ARG A 16 5.11 11.88 -1.62
CA ARG A 16 6.57 11.71 -1.52
C ARG A 16 7.13 10.88 -2.66
N VAL A 17 6.45 9.81 -3.05
CA VAL A 17 6.81 8.99 -4.21
C VAL A 17 6.78 9.85 -5.48
N ALA A 18 5.72 10.64 -5.68
CA ALA A 18 5.63 11.56 -6.80
C ALA A 18 6.78 12.59 -6.81
N ALA A 19 7.03 13.25 -5.68
CA ALA A 19 8.09 14.25 -5.55
C ALA A 19 9.50 13.69 -5.76
N ARG A 20 9.73 12.41 -5.44
CA ARG A 20 11.03 11.74 -5.55
C ARG A 20 11.11 10.73 -6.69
N ARG A 21 10.19 10.81 -7.67
CA ARG A 21 10.14 9.90 -8.82
C ARG A 21 11.50 9.74 -9.49
N ARG A 22 12.18 10.87 -9.76
CA ARG A 22 13.49 10.87 -10.40
C ARG A 22 14.50 10.08 -9.58
N ASP A 23 14.61 10.38 -8.30
CA ASP A 23 15.54 9.71 -7.38
C ASP A 23 15.29 8.20 -7.30
N ILE A 24 14.02 7.77 -7.30
CA ILE A 24 13.62 6.36 -7.27
C ILE A 24 14.06 5.65 -8.56
N LEU A 25 13.78 6.24 -9.73
CA LEU A 25 14.19 5.67 -11.01
C LEU A 25 15.70 5.64 -11.16
N ASP A 26 16.39 6.68 -10.67
CA ASP A 26 17.85 6.77 -10.71
C ASP A 26 18.50 5.70 -9.83
N ALA A 27 17.98 5.48 -8.62
CA ALA A 27 18.41 4.40 -7.74
C ALA A 27 18.14 3.02 -8.36
N ASN A 28 16.95 2.79 -8.92
CA ASN A 28 16.61 1.51 -9.54
C ASN A 28 17.50 1.19 -10.75
N ARG A 29 17.93 2.21 -11.53
CA ARG A 29 18.88 1.97 -12.62
C ARG A 29 20.22 1.44 -12.12
N ALA A 30 20.69 1.87 -10.94
CA ALA A 30 21.89 1.32 -10.33
C ALA A 30 21.68 -0.16 -9.93
N ASP A 31 20.52 -0.49 -9.36
CA ASP A 31 20.16 -1.87 -8.99
C ASP A 31 20.07 -2.78 -10.23
N VAL A 32 19.44 -2.29 -11.30
CA VAL A 32 19.31 -3.00 -12.58
C VAL A 32 20.68 -3.23 -13.22
N ALA A 33 21.60 -2.27 -13.13
CA ALA A 33 22.96 -2.42 -13.62
C ALA A 33 23.78 -3.44 -12.83
N ALA A 34 23.45 -3.66 -11.55
CA ALA A 34 24.07 -4.67 -10.69
C ALA A 34 23.42 -6.06 -10.82
N CYS A 35 22.28 -6.18 -11.52
CA CYS A 35 21.57 -7.44 -11.71
C CYS A 35 22.26 -8.32 -12.76
N ASP A 36 22.23 -9.64 -12.57
CA ASP A 36 22.67 -10.59 -13.59
C ASP A 36 21.71 -10.52 -14.80
N PRO A 37 22.19 -10.14 -16.00
CA PRO A 37 21.34 -10.01 -17.19
C PRO A 37 20.81 -11.35 -17.72
N SER A 38 21.36 -12.48 -17.27
CA SER A 38 20.87 -13.81 -17.65
C SER A 38 19.57 -14.19 -16.92
N ASP A 39 19.29 -13.60 -15.76
CA ASP A 39 18.03 -13.80 -15.04
C ASP A 39 16.96 -12.81 -15.54
N ARG A 40 16.36 -13.15 -16.68
CA ARG A 40 15.32 -12.34 -17.31
C ARG A 40 14.10 -12.13 -16.42
N ALA A 41 13.72 -13.15 -15.63
CA ALA A 41 12.54 -13.08 -14.77
C ALA A 41 12.74 -12.09 -13.63
N LEU A 42 13.94 -12.06 -13.04
CA LEU A 42 14.31 -11.07 -12.03
C LEU A 42 14.38 -9.66 -12.64
N TYR A 43 15.02 -9.51 -13.80
CA TYR A 43 15.16 -8.22 -14.49
C TYR A 43 13.80 -7.55 -14.73
N ASP A 44 12.83 -8.29 -15.30
CA ASP A 44 11.51 -7.75 -15.64
C ASP A 44 10.70 -7.31 -14.39
N ARG A 45 10.93 -7.98 -13.25
CA ARG A 45 10.34 -7.62 -11.95
C ARG A 45 11.05 -6.44 -11.28
N LEU A 46 12.36 -6.31 -11.49
CA LEU A 46 13.20 -5.31 -10.85
C LEU A 46 13.11 -3.93 -11.53
N VAL A 47 13.06 -3.88 -12.86
CA VAL A 47 13.03 -2.61 -13.61
C VAL A 47 11.82 -1.77 -13.22
N LEU A 48 12.06 -0.50 -12.90
CA LEU A 48 11.03 0.52 -12.72
C LEU A 48 11.02 1.48 -13.90
N ASP A 49 9.82 1.88 -14.29
CA ASP A 49 9.54 2.95 -15.25
C ASP A 49 8.51 3.93 -14.65
N ASP A 50 8.22 5.01 -15.37
CA ASP A 50 7.23 6.00 -14.97
C ASP A 50 5.85 5.37 -14.71
N ALA A 51 5.43 4.40 -15.54
CA ALA A 51 4.14 3.75 -15.41
C ALA A 51 4.02 2.94 -14.12
N LYS A 52 5.09 2.24 -13.71
CA LYS A 52 5.13 1.52 -12.42
C LYS A 52 5.10 2.49 -11.25
N VAL A 53 5.77 3.65 -11.35
CA VAL A 53 5.69 4.70 -10.31
C VAL A 53 4.29 5.30 -10.23
N ASP A 54 3.64 5.57 -11.36
CA ASP A 54 2.24 6.00 -11.41
C ASP A 54 1.31 4.96 -10.78
N GLY A 55 1.55 3.68 -11.07
CA GLY A 55 0.83 2.56 -10.44
C GLY A 55 1.00 2.51 -8.93
N MET A 56 2.21 2.76 -8.40
CA MET A 56 2.45 2.84 -6.95
C MET A 56 1.68 3.99 -6.29
N ILE A 57 1.71 5.17 -6.91
CA ILE A 57 0.98 6.35 -6.42
C ILE A 57 -0.53 6.06 -6.41
N GLY A 58 -1.06 5.58 -7.53
CA GLY A 58 -2.48 5.24 -7.67
C GLY A 58 -2.92 4.15 -6.69
N ALA A 59 -2.09 3.14 -6.43
CA ALA A 59 -2.40 2.10 -5.46
C ALA A 59 -2.53 2.67 -4.04
N LEU A 60 -1.63 3.58 -3.63
CA LEU A 60 -1.70 4.23 -2.33
C LEU A 60 -2.97 5.08 -2.19
N GLU A 61 -3.33 5.84 -3.21
CA GLU A 61 -4.55 6.67 -3.25
C GLU A 61 -5.81 5.81 -3.22
N GLN A 62 -5.85 4.73 -3.99
CA GLN A 62 -6.97 3.79 -3.99
C GLN A 62 -7.18 3.15 -2.61
N VAL A 63 -6.10 2.67 -1.98
CA VAL A 63 -6.20 2.07 -0.63
C VAL A 63 -6.68 3.08 0.40
N ALA A 64 -6.21 4.33 0.33
CA ALA A 64 -6.66 5.40 1.22
C ALA A 64 -8.15 5.76 1.03
N ALA A 65 -8.73 5.47 -0.13
CA ALA A 65 -10.15 5.69 -0.42
C ALA A 65 -11.06 4.52 0.00
N LEU A 66 -10.50 3.35 0.32
CA LEU A 66 -11.28 2.20 0.77
C LEU A 66 -11.81 2.42 2.20
N PRO A 67 -12.95 1.79 2.55
CA PRO A 67 -13.41 1.76 3.94
C PRO A 67 -12.35 1.17 4.86
N ASP A 68 -12.23 1.74 6.06
CA ASP A 68 -11.33 1.24 7.08
C ASP A 68 -11.69 -0.20 7.45
N PRO A 69 -10.77 -1.18 7.29
CA PRO A 69 -11.04 -2.54 7.68
C PRO A 69 -10.89 -2.80 9.18
N VAL A 70 -10.33 -1.88 9.96
CA VAL A 70 -9.98 -2.06 11.38
C VAL A 70 -11.13 -1.60 12.29
N GLY A 71 -11.45 -2.39 13.31
CA GLY A 71 -12.49 -2.08 14.28
C GLY A 71 -13.92 -2.26 13.75
N VAL A 72 -14.08 -2.89 12.58
CA VAL A 72 -15.39 -3.14 11.96
C VAL A 72 -16.07 -4.29 12.68
N ARG A 73 -17.28 -4.03 13.21
CA ARG A 73 -18.10 -5.05 13.88
C ARG A 73 -18.58 -6.08 12.85
N ARG A 74 -18.16 -7.34 12.98
CA ARG A 74 -18.61 -8.41 12.08
C ARG A 74 -19.95 -8.99 12.49
N TYR A 75 -20.15 -9.23 13.79
CA TYR A 75 -21.44 -9.64 14.32
C TYR A 75 -21.65 -9.18 15.77
N ARG A 76 -22.93 -9.06 16.14
CA ARG A 76 -23.40 -8.89 17.51
C ARG A 76 -24.58 -9.81 17.71
N TYR A 77 -24.60 -10.53 18.82
CA TYR A 77 -25.86 -11.10 19.28
C TYR A 77 -25.88 -11.14 20.80
N GLU A 78 -27.10 -11.09 21.33
CA GLU A 78 -27.37 -11.22 22.75
C GLU A 78 -27.92 -12.61 23.00
N ARG A 79 -27.33 -13.32 23.94
CA ARG A 79 -27.76 -14.65 24.34
C ARG A 79 -28.93 -14.56 25.33
N PRO A 80 -29.75 -15.62 25.47
CA PRO A 80 -30.86 -15.63 26.42
C PRO A 80 -30.47 -15.45 27.90
N ASP A 81 -29.19 -15.65 28.22
CA ASP A 81 -28.60 -15.43 29.54
C ASP A 81 -28.07 -13.99 29.75
N GLY A 82 -28.30 -13.09 28.78
CA GLY A 82 -27.87 -11.70 28.82
C GLY A 82 -26.41 -11.46 28.37
N LEU A 83 -25.69 -12.49 27.92
CA LEU A 83 -24.33 -12.32 27.40
C LEU A 83 -24.35 -11.70 25.99
N VAL A 84 -23.63 -10.59 25.83
CA VAL A 84 -23.41 -9.96 24.53
C VAL A 84 -22.13 -10.52 23.93
N VAL A 85 -22.25 -11.21 22.79
CA VAL A 85 -21.12 -11.69 22.00
C VAL A 85 -20.89 -10.72 20.84
N GLU A 86 -19.64 -10.30 20.69
CA GLU A 86 -19.23 -9.35 19.66
C GLU A 86 -17.86 -9.72 19.07
N ASP A 87 -17.76 -9.70 17.74
CA ASP A 87 -16.51 -9.89 17.00
C ASP A 87 -16.18 -8.62 16.19
N ARG A 88 -14.90 -8.21 16.24
CA ARG A 88 -14.37 -7.02 15.54
C ARG A 88 -13.03 -7.35 14.89
N THR A 89 -12.74 -6.69 13.76
CA THR A 89 -11.43 -6.69 13.09
C THR A 89 -10.39 -5.81 13.77
#